data_AF-A0A1V1NY58-F1
#
_entry.id   AF-A0A1V1NY58-F1
#
_cell.length_a   1.000
_cell.length_b   1.000
_cell.length_c   1.000
_cell.angle_alpha   90.00
_cell.angle_beta   90.00
_cell.angle_gamma   90.00
#
_symmetry.space_group_name_H-M   'P 1'
#
loop_
_entity.id
_entity.type
_entity.pdbx_description
1 polymer ?
#
loop_
_entity_poly.entity_id
_entity_poly.type
_entity_poly.pdbx_seq_one_letter_code
_entity_poly.pdbx_strand_id
1 'polypeptide(L)'
;MIGNKTLDIFGIETAKIVDVFYEEVKHMIDILEIAREDGEQKGMEKGMEIGMEKGTLKAVQEMLMEVLATKLGVIPYRIVNEIKSINTVETLKTLLKIMTVCQVESR
;
A
#
# COMPACT_ATOMS: atom_id res chain seq x y z
N MET A 1 7.25 -24.81 -67.70
CA MET A 1 6.64 -25.13 -66.39
C MET A 1 7.27 -24.26 -65.31
N ILE A 2 6.70 -23.09 -65.00
CA ILE A 2 7.19 -22.17 -63.94
C ILE A 2 6.03 -21.68 -63.06
N GLY A 3 4.91 -22.43 -63.03
CA GLY A 3 3.64 -21.95 -62.46
C GLY A 3 3.33 -22.40 -61.03
N ASN A 4 4.23 -23.14 -60.34
CA ASN A 4 3.91 -23.72 -59.03
C ASN A 4 4.90 -23.28 -57.92
N LYS A 5 6.21 -23.25 -58.21
CA LYS A 5 7.24 -22.81 -57.24
C LYS A 5 7.06 -21.38 -56.73
N THR A 6 6.56 -20.45 -57.55
CA THR A 6 6.45 -19.03 -57.16
C THR A 6 5.30 -18.79 -56.16
N LEU A 7 4.21 -19.56 -56.24
CA LEU A 7 3.10 -19.48 -55.28
C LEU A 7 3.48 -20.08 -53.92
N ASP A 8 4.24 -21.19 -53.93
CA ASP A 8 4.76 -21.81 -52.69
C ASP A 8 5.73 -20.89 -51.94
N ILE A 9 6.61 -20.17 -52.66
CA ILE A 9 7.57 -19.23 -52.06
C ILE A 9 6.85 -18.07 -51.36
N PHE A 10 5.84 -17.47 -52.01
CA PHE A 10 5.02 -16.41 -51.41
C PHE A 10 4.25 -16.93 -50.18
N GLY A 11 3.68 -18.14 -50.26
CA GLY A 11 3.00 -18.77 -49.11
C GLY A 11 3.94 -18.97 -47.91
N ILE A 12 5.16 -19.46 -48.14
CA ILE A 12 6.18 -19.67 -47.10
C ILE A 12 6.62 -18.34 -46.47
N GLU A 13 6.78 -17.27 -47.28
CA GLU A 13 7.18 -15.96 -46.79
C GLU A 13 6.08 -15.30 -45.94
N THR A 14 4.81 -15.42 -46.35
CA THR A 14 3.67 -14.93 -45.55
C THR A 14 3.52 -15.66 -44.22
N ALA A 15 3.71 -16.98 -44.18
CA ALA A 15 3.65 -17.77 -42.94
C ALA A 15 4.74 -17.34 -41.94
N LYS A 16 5.99 -17.14 -42.41
CA LYS A 16 7.09 -16.66 -41.56
C LYS A 16 6.82 -15.28 -40.97
N ILE A 17 6.21 -14.38 -41.74
CA ILE A 17 5.85 -13.04 -41.27
C ILE A 17 4.80 -13.14 -40.16
N VAL A 18 3.77 -13.98 -40.33
CA VAL A 18 2.74 -14.19 -39.30
C VAL A 18 3.33 -14.78 -38.02
N ASP A 19 4.25 -15.74 -38.13
CA ASP A 19 4.91 -16.34 -36.97
C ASP A 19 5.74 -15.31 -36.18
N VAL A 20 6.50 -14.44 -36.88
CA VAL A 20 7.28 -13.37 -36.24
C VAL A 20 6.36 -12.38 -35.50
N PHE A 21 5.27 -11.94 -36.15
CA PHE A 21 4.29 -11.05 -35.51
C PHE A 21 3.62 -11.70 -34.30
N TYR A 22 3.32 -13.00 -34.37
CA TYR A 22 2.71 -13.72 -33.26
C TYR A 22 3.63 -13.73 -32.04
N GLU A 23 4.92 -14.03 -32.22
CA GLU A 23 5.89 -14.03 -31.12
C GLU A 23 6.12 -12.62 -30.54
N GLU A 24 6.13 -11.57 -31.36
CA GLU A 24 6.21 -10.18 -30.87
C GLU A 24 4.99 -9.79 -30.02
N VAL A 25 3.78 -10.10 -30.50
CA VAL A 25 2.54 -9.81 -29.78
C VAL A 25 2.50 -10.61 -28.47
N LYS A 26 2.93 -11.86 -28.49
CA LYS A 26 3.02 -12.71 -27.30
C LYS A 26 3.96 -12.12 -26.25
N HIS A 27 5.18 -11.72 -26.65
CA HIS A 27 6.10 -11.06 -25.72
C HIS A 27 5.53 -9.77 -25.13
N MET A 28 4.80 -9.00 -25.93
CA MET A 28 4.13 -7.79 -25.43
C MET A 28 3.06 -8.12 -24.38
N ILE A 29 2.28 -9.18 -24.59
CA ILE A 29 1.28 -9.64 -23.61
C ILE A 29 1.96 -10.06 -22.31
N ASP A 30 3.06 -10.83 -22.39
CA ASP A 30 3.81 -11.27 -21.21
C ASP A 30 4.34 -10.07 -20.41
N ILE A 31 4.88 -9.05 -21.09
CA ILE A 31 5.35 -7.80 -20.46
C ILE A 31 4.20 -7.06 -19.77
N LEU A 32 3.02 -7.01 -20.39
CA LEU A 32 1.84 -6.36 -19.81
C LEU A 32 1.33 -7.10 -18.57
N GLU A 33 1.39 -8.43 -18.58
CA GLU A 33 1.02 -9.24 -17.42
C GLU A 33 1.98 -9.00 -16.25
N ILE A 34 3.29 -9.03 -16.51
CA ILE A 34 4.30 -8.70 -15.50
C ILE A 34 4.09 -7.28 -14.95
N ALA A 35 3.87 -6.30 -15.82
CA ALA A 35 3.67 -4.91 -15.40
C ALA A 35 2.42 -4.75 -14.52
N ARG A 36 1.36 -5.51 -14.80
CA ARG A 36 0.14 -5.53 -13.98
C ARG A 36 0.42 -6.12 -12.60
N GLU A 37 1.07 -7.27 -12.53
CA GLU A 37 1.41 -7.94 -11.27
C GLU A 37 2.31 -7.04 -10.40
N ASP A 38 3.34 -6.46 -11.00
CA ASP A 38 4.23 -5.48 -10.36
C ASP A 38 3.45 -4.27 -9.80
N GLY A 39 2.48 -3.78 -10.56
CA GLY A 39 1.63 -2.66 -10.17
C GLY A 39 0.74 -2.99 -8.98
N GLU A 40 0.11 -4.17 -9.00
CA GLU A 40 -0.73 -4.68 -7.92
C GLU A 40 0.10 -4.89 -6.63
N GLN A 41 1.27 -5.52 -6.75
CA GLN A 41 2.17 -5.73 -5.61
C GLN A 41 2.64 -4.41 -5.00
N LYS A 42 3.16 -3.48 -5.82
CA LYS A 42 3.61 -2.15 -5.34
C LYS A 42 2.46 -1.35 -4.73
N GLY A 43 1.25 -1.47 -5.28
CA GLY A 43 0.06 -0.85 -4.73
C GLY A 43 -0.30 -1.41 -3.36
N MET A 44 -0.26 -2.73 -3.20
CA MET A 44 -0.51 -3.41 -1.94
C MET A 44 0.53 -3.07 -0.87
N GLU A 45 1.82 -3.11 -1.21
CA GLU A 45 2.91 -2.77 -0.29
C GLU A 45 2.78 -1.33 0.24
N LYS A 46 2.61 -0.35 -0.66
CA LYS A 46 2.41 1.06 -0.27
C LYS A 46 1.13 1.27 0.53
N GLY A 47 0.05 0.59 0.14
CA GLY A 47 -1.23 0.66 0.85
C GLY A 47 -1.11 0.13 2.28
N MET A 48 -0.40 -0.98 2.46
CA MET A 48 -0.15 -1.59 3.77
C MET A 48 0.75 -0.72 4.64
N GLU A 49 1.83 -0.16 4.10
CA GLU A 49 2.73 0.75 4.82
C GLU A 49 1.97 1.99 5.35
N ILE A 50 1.28 2.71 4.45
CA ILE A 50 0.48 3.89 4.82
C ILE A 50 -0.63 3.52 5.81
N GLY A 51 -1.28 2.38 5.61
CA GLY A 51 -2.33 1.87 6.48
C GLY A 51 -1.81 1.57 7.89
N MET A 52 -0.65 0.93 8.00
CA MET A 52 -0.02 0.56 9.26
C MET A 52 0.46 1.80 10.04
N GLU A 53 1.06 2.78 9.36
CA GLU A 53 1.47 4.04 9.97
C GLU A 53 0.27 4.81 10.54
N LYS A 54 -0.78 5.00 9.73
CA LYS A 54 -2.02 5.69 10.15
C LYS A 54 -2.75 4.93 11.27
N GLY A 55 -2.82 3.61 11.16
CA GLY A 55 -3.43 2.74 12.15
C GLY A 55 -2.71 2.82 13.50
N THR A 56 -1.38 2.77 13.47
CA THR A 56 -0.54 2.91 14.67
C THR A 56 -0.73 4.27 15.33
N LEU A 57 -0.70 5.36 14.54
CA LEU A 57 -0.92 6.70 15.06
C LEU A 57 -2.28 6.82 15.77
N LYS A 58 -3.34 6.40 15.09
CA LYS A 58 -4.71 6.44 15.62
C LYS A 58 -4.84 5.60 16.90
N ALA A 59 -4.28 4.40 16.92
CA ALA A 59 -4.32 3.53 18.09
C ALA A 59 -3.67 4.17 19.32
N VAL A 60 -2.51 4.84 19.16
CA VAL A 60 -1.86 5.51 20.30
C VAL A 60 -2.64 6.76 20.75
N GLN A 61 -3.22 7.52 19.82
CA GLN A 61 -4.13 8.62 20.16
C GLN A 61 -5.32 8.11 20.99
N GLU A 62 -5.96 7.01 20.57
CA GLU A 62 -7.09 6.39 21.27
C GLU A 62 -6.72 5.89 22.65
N MET A 63 -5.60 5.18 22.79
CA MET A 63 -5.09 4.75 24.09
C MET A 63 -4.82 5.92 25.04
N LEU A 64 -4.23 7.01 24.55
CA LEU A 64 -3.99 8.20 25.38
C LEU A 64 -5.31 8.83 25.85
N MET A 65 -6.31 8.93 24.97
CA MET A 65 -7.64 9.41 25.34
C MET A 65 -8.30 8.49 26.37
N GLU A 66 -8.20 7.18 26.23
CA GLU A 66 -8.77 6.21 27.17
C GLU A 66 -8.14 6.33 28.58
N VAL A 67 -6.80 6.43 28.65
CA VAL A 67 -6.10 6.63 29.92
C VAL A 67 -6.49 7.96 30.56
N LEU A 68 -6.57 9.04 29.78
CA LEU A 68 -7.00 10.34 30.28
C LEU A 68 -8.43 10.30 30.79
N ALA A 69 -9.34 9.63 30.08
CA ALA A 69 -10.74 9.52 30.49
C ALA A 69 -10.88 8.69 31.77
N THR A 70 -10.08 7.64 31.91
CA THR A 70 -10.06 6.81 33.12
C THR A 70 -9.58 7.60 34.34
N LYS A 71 -8.60 8.49 34.17
CA LYS A 71 -8.00 9.26 35.27
C LYS A 71 -8.74 10.55 35.62
N LEU A 72 -9.25 11.24 34.61
CA LEU A 72 -9.82 12.59 34.74
C LEU A 72 -11.34 12.62 34.51
N GLY A 73 -11.95 11.52 34.09
CA GLY A 73 -13.35 11.46 33.70
C GLY A 73 -13.58 12.12 32.33
N VAL A 74 -14.38 13.18 32.29
CA VAL A 74 -14.71 13.84 31.03
C VAL A 74 -13.55 14.69 30.53
N ILE A 75 -13.03 14.36 29.35
CA ILE A 75 -11.97 15.14 28.71
C ILE A 75 -12.60 16.31 27.94
N PRO A 76 -12.18 17.56 28.20
CA PRO A 76 -12.63 18.70 27.41
C PRO A 76 -12.31 18.53 25.92
N TYR A 77 -13.25 18.90 25.06
CA TYR A 77 -13.12 18.78 23.60
C TYR A 77 -11.82 19.39 23.05
N ARG A 78 -11.36 20.51 23.65
CA ARG A 78 -10.09 21.14 23.27
C ARG A 78 -8.92 20.16 23.36
N ILE A 79 -8.81 19.41 24.46
CA ILE A 79 -7.71 18.46 24.68
C ILE A 79 -7.81 17.28 23.70
N VAL A 80 -9.02 16.81 23.41
CA VAL A 80 -9.25 15.77 22.40
C VAL A 80 -8.71 16.21 21.04
N ASN A 81 -8.95 17.46 20.64
CA ASN A 81 -8.45 17.98 19.37
C ASN A 81 -6.94 18.16 19.35
N GLU A 82 -6.33 18.61 20.45
CA GLU A 82 -4.87 18.69 20.55
C GLU A 82 -4.22 17.30 20.46
N ILE A 83 -4.82 16.26 21.04
CA ILE A 83 -4.29 14.88 20.92
C ILE A 83 -4.40 14.38 19.48
N LYS A 84 -5.53 14.65 18.81
CA LYS A 84 -5.76 14.25 17.41
C LYS A 84 -4.86 15.00 16.41
N SER A 85 -4.39 16.20 16.75
CA SER A 85 -3.49 16.98 15.89
C SER A 85 -2.03 16.53 15.99
N ILE A 86 -1.65 15.81 17.05
CA ILE A 86 -0.31 15.22 17.18
C ILE A 86 -0.18 14.06 16.18
N ASN A 87 0.73 14.20 15.24
CA ASN A 87 0.99 13.23 14.16
C ASN A 87 2.27 12.40 14.39
N THR A 88 2.90 12.51 15.55
CA THR A 88 4.11 11.79 15.94
C THR A 88 3.80 10.72 16.99
N VAL A 89 4.04 9.46 16.64
CA VAL A 89 3.77 8.30 17.53
C VAL A 89 4.62 8.37 18.79
N GLU A 90 5.86 8.84 18.68
CA GLU A 90 6.84 8.93 19.77
C GLU A 90 6.39 9.93 20.84
N THR A 91 5.86 11.08 20.42
CA THR A 91 5.30 12.08 21.31
C THR A 91 4.10 11.51 22.06
N LEU A 92 3.18 10.86 21.34
CA LEU A 92 2.00 10.24 21.95
C LEU A 92 2.36 9.11 22.92
N LYS A 93 3.33 8.25 22.58
CA LYS A 93 3.84 7.20 23.47
C LYS A 93 4.49 7.78 24.73
N THR A 94 5.20 8.89 24.59
CA THR A 94 5.81 9.60 25.73
C THR A 94 4.74 10.16 26.66
N LEU A 95 3.72 10.83 26.11
CA LEU A 95 2.57 11.32 26.87
C LEU A 95 1.83 10.17 27.56
N LEU A 96 1.59 9.07 26.85
CA LEU A 96 0.94 7.87 27.39
C LEU A 96 1.75 7.29 28.56
N LYS A 97 3.07 7.18 28.42
CA LYS A 97 3.95 6.70 29.49
C LYS A 97 3.89 7.60 30.73
N ILE A 98 3.92 8.92 30.56
CA ILE A 98 3.79 9.86 31.68
C ILE A 98 2.46 9.62 32.41
N MET A 99 1.38 9.48 31.63
CA MET A 99 0.06 9.25 32.19
C MET A 99 -0.03 7.89 32.88
N THR A 100 0.56 6.81 32.38
CA THR A 100 0.46 5.48 33.02
C THR A 100 1.39 5.30 34.23
N VAL A 101 2.58 5.91 34.21
CA VAL A 101 3.55 5.83 35.31
C VAL A 101 3.13 6.66 36.53
N CYS A 102 2.26 7.66 36.37
CA CYS A 102 1.58 8.31 37.50
C CYS A 102 0.59 7.35 38.19
N GLN A 103 1.10 6.35 38.91
CA GLN A 103 0.40 5.79 40.07
C GLN A 103 0.24 6.95 41.04
N VAL A 104 -1.01 7.32 41.32
CA VAL A 104 -1.31 8.29 42.34
C VAL A 104 -0.84 7.67 43.65
N GLU A 105 0.30 8.13 44.19
CA GLU A 105 0.55 8.06 45.63
C GLU A 105 -0.49 8.96 46.30
N SER A 106 -1.71 8.44 46.39
CA SER A 106 -2.74 8.98 47.26
C SER A 106 -2.26 8.74 48.67
N ARG A 107 -2.01 9.86 49.35
CA ARG A 107 -1.75 9.99 50.78
C ARG A 107 -2.81 9.29 51.63
#